data_AF-A0AAX3UDT6-F1
#
_entry.id   AF-A0AAX3UDT6-F1
#
_cell.length_a   1.000
_cell.length_b   1.000
_cell.length_c   1.000
_cell.angle_alpha   90.00
_cell.angle_beta   90.00
_cell.angle_gamma   90.00
#
_symmetry.space_group_name_H-M   'P 1'
#
loop_
_entity.id
_entity.type
_entity.pdbx_description
1 polymer ?
#
loop_
_entity_poly.entity_id
_entity_poly.type
_entity_poly.pdbx_seq_one_letter_code
_entity_poly.pdbx_strand_id
1 'polypeptide(L)' 'MTLIKRAEPQLEQRVLRLAKKYFADTSNLKVYLLVSRDGSFIKNPNGNVGMQVLTDKEVANGIKTGEMAFAKNIAH' A
#
# COMPACT_ATOMS: atom_id res chain seq x y z
N MET A 1 6.39 -1.63 12.92
CA MET A 1 5.32 -0.73 12.43
C MET A 1 5.67 -0.22 11.04
N THR A 2 4.87 -0.60 10.05
CA THR A 2 4.97 -0.21 8.64
C THR A 2 4.09 1.00 8.39
N LEU A 3 4.64 2.07 7.80
CA LEU A 3 3.82 3.20 7.39
C LEU A 3 3.32 2.98 5.96
N ILE A 4 2.02 3.20 5.77
CA ILE A 4 1.35 2.99 4.49
C ILE A 4 0.64 4.26 4.03
N LYS A 5 0.61 4.48 2.71
CA LYS A 5 -0.22 5.50 2.06
C LYS A 5 -1.04 4.84 0.97
N ARG A 6 -2.34 5.11 0.87
CA ARG A 6 -3.15 4.57 -0.22
C ARG A 6 -2.66 5.15 -1.56
N ALA A 7 -2.50 4.27 -2.54
CA ALA A 7 -2.15 4.69 -3.89
C ALA A 7 -3.27 5.53 -4.50
N GLU A 8 -2.90 6.46 -5.39
CA GLU A 8 -3.91 7.21 -6.15
C GLU A 8 -4.69 6.28 -7.09
N PRO A 9 -5.96 6.62 -7.43
CA PRO A 9 -6.83 5.74 -8.20
C PRO A 9 -6.22 5.22 -9.51
N GLN A 10 -5.48 6.06 -10.23
CA GLN A 10 -4.86 5.68 -11.51
C GLN A 10 -3.77 4.61 -11.31
N LEU A 11 -2.94 4.76 -10.28
CA LEU A 11 -1.90 3.79 -9.94
C LEU A 11 -2.51 2.51 -9.38
N GLU A 12 -3.49 2.63 -8.48
CA GLU A 12 -4.24 1.51 -7.91
C GLU A 12 -4.84 0.63 -9.02
N GLN A 13 -5.57 1.23 -9.97
CA GLN A 13 -6.15 0.51 -11.10
C GLN A 13 -5.10 -0.17 -11.99
N ARG A 14 -3.96 0.48 -12.26
CA ARG A 14 -2.88 -0.08 -13.06
C ARG A 14 -2.30 -1.32 -12.38
N VAL A 15 -2.03 -1.24 -11.08
CA VAL A 15 -1.46 -2.35 -10.30
C VAL A 15 -2.47 -3.49 -10.18
N LEU A 16 -3.74 -3.20 -9.86
CA LEU A 16 -4.78 -4.24 -9.75
C LEU A 16 -5.02 -4.96 -11.08
N ARG A 17 -4.95 -4.26 -12.22
CA ARG A 17 -5.03 -4.88 -13.55
C ARG A 17 -3.90 -5.88 -13.79
N LEU A 18 -2.69 -5.58 -13.33
CA LEU A 18 -1.56 -6.51 -13.39
C LEU A 18 -1.72 -7.65 -12.40
N ALA A 19 -2.24 -7.37 -11.21
CA ALA A 19 -2.49 -8.34 -10.14
C ALA A 19 -3.53 -9.41 -10.55
N LYS A 20 -4.53 -9.07 -11.39
CA LYS A 20 -5.51 -10.04 -11.94
C LYS A 20 -4.89 -11.22 -12.69
N LYS A 21 -3.63 -11.11 -13.12
CA LYS A 21 -2.90 -12.25 -13.72
C LYS A 21 -2.52 -13.33 -12.68
N TYR A 22 -2.50 -12.97 -11.40
CA TYR A 22 -2.02 -13.79 -10.30
C TYR A 22 -3.11 -14.07 -9.25
N PHE A 23 -4.10 -13.19 -9.13
CA PHE A 23 -5.22 -13.31 -8.21
C PHE A 23 -6.53 -13.44 -8.97
N ALA A 24 -7.34 -14.46 -8.61
CA ALA A 24 -8.62 -14.73 -9.26
C ALA A 24 -9.68 -13.65 -8.97
N ASP A 25 -9.63 -13.03 -7.79
CA ASP A 25 -10.48 -11.92 -7.39
C ASP A 25 -9.64 -10.78 -6.83
N THR A 26 -9.85 -9.57 -7.36
CA THR A 26 -9.19 -8.34 -6.93
C THR A 26 -10.20 -7.27 -6.52
N SER A 27 -11.49 -7.62 -6.39
CA SER A 27 -12.58 -6.66 -6.16
C SER A 27 -12.49 -5.94 -4.82
N ASN A 28 -11.94 -6.61 -3.80
CA ASN A 28 -11.75 -6.10 -2.45
C ASN A 28 -10.30 -5.68 -2.15
N LEU A 29 -9.42 -5.74 -3.15
CA LEU A 29 -8.00 -5.40 -3.00
C LEU A 29 -7.77 -3.91 -3.25
N LYS A 30 -6.89 -3.32 -2.45
CA LYS A 30 -6.39 -1.95 -2.56
C LYS A 30 -4.88 -1.94 -2.57
N VAL A 31 -4.31 -0.86 -3.10
CA VAL A 31 -2.86 -0.75 -3.24
C VAL A 31 -2.34 0.30 -2.28
N TYR A 32 -1.37 -0.10 -1.46
CA TYR A 32 -0.75 0.74 -0.45
C TYR A 32 0.74 0.88 -0.75
N LEU A 33 1.21 2.12 -0.80
CA LEU A 33 2.61 2.49 -0.94
C LEU A 33 3.28 2.44 0.43
N LEU A 34 4.49 1.88 0.48
CA LEU A 34 5.29 1.81 1.69
C LEU A 34 6.04 3.12 1.91
N VAL A 35 5.96 3.65 3.12
CA VAL A 35 6.50 4.96 3.49
C VAL A 35 7.48 4.81 4.65
N SER A 36 8.58 5.56 4.59
CA SER A 36 9.55 5.71 5.68
C SER A 36 9.04 6.70 6.73
N ARG A 37 9.69 6.73 7.90
CA ARG A 37 9.31 7.66 8.98
C ARG A 37 9.48 9.13 8.61
N ASP A 38 10.37 9.43 7.68
CA ASP A 38 10.62 10.78 7.14
C ASP A 38 9.62 11.19 6.05
N GLY A 39 8.66 10.32 5.69
CA GLY A 39 7.69 10.58 4.64
C GLY A 39 8.13 10.18 3.23
N SER A 40 9.37 9.73 3.05
CA SER A 40 9.85 9.24 1.76
C SER A 40 9.25 7.87 1.41
N PHE A 41 9.11 7.58 0.11
CA PHE A 41 8.69 6.25 -0.33
C PHE A 41 9.83 5.24 -0.16
N ILE A 42 9.52 4.11 0.48
CA ILE A 42 10.46 2.99 0.57
C ILE A 42 10.60 2.41 -0.83
N LYS A 43 11.83 2.23 -1.29
CA LYS A 43 12.14 1.59 -2.59
C LYS A 43 12.56 0.15 -2.39
N ASN A 44 12.16 -0.73 -3.29
CA ASN A 44 12.68 -2.09 -3.39
C ASN A 44 14.11 -2.08 -3.99
N PRO A 45 14.83 -3.21 -3.99
CA PRO A 45 16.21 -3.27 -4.52
C PRO A 45 16.36 -2.85 -5.98
N ASN A 46 15.27 -2.88 -6.77
CA ASN A 46 15.25 -2.45 -8.17
C ASN A 46 14.97 -0.95 -8.32
N GLY A 47 14.93 -0.19 -7.23
CA GLY A 47 14.68 1.26 -7.22
C GLY A 47 13.20 1.66 -7.36
N ASN A 48 12.28 0.69 -7.43
CA ASN A 48 10.85 0.96 -7.56
C ASN A 48 10.22 1.18 -6.18
N VAL A 49 9.16 1.99 -6.11
CA VAL A 49 8.40 2.17 -4.86
C VAL A 49 7.84 0.82 -4.38
N GLY A 50 8.11 0.50 -3.12
CA GLY A 50 7.56 -0.66 -2.43
C GLY A 50 6.06 -0.51 -2.25
N MET A 51 5.32 -1.57 -2.56
CA MET A 51 3.87 -1.59 -2.52
C MET A 51 3.37 -2.88 -1.89
N GLN A 52 2.22 -2.81 -1.23
CA GLN A 52 1.45 -3.95 -0.78
C GLN A 52 0.04 -3.90 -1.36
N VAL A 53 -0.48 -5.05 -1.74
CA VAL A 53 -1.87 -5.23 -2.19
C VAL A 53 -2.61 -5.91 -1.05
N LEU A 54 -3.55 -5.20 -0.43
CA LEU A 54 -4.21 -5.63 0.81
C LEU A 54 -5.71 -5.34 0.73
N THR A 55 -6.49 -6.12 1.47
CA THR A 55 -7.89 -5.81 1.75
C THR A 55 -8.01 -4.78 2.87
N ASP A 56 -9.17 -4.11 2.94
CA ASP A 56 -9.49 -3.23 4.07
C ASP A 56 -9.45 -3.94 5.42
N LYS A 57 -9.81 -5.24 5.44
CA LYS A 57 -9.79 -6.05 6.66
C LYS A 57 -8.37 -6.29 7.16
N GLU A 58 -7.45 -6.61 6.26
CA GLU A 58 -6.02 -6.78 6.61
C GLU A 58 -5.43 -5.49 7.14
N VAL A 59 -5.72 -4.36 6.49
CA VAL A 59 -5.25 -3.05 6.94
C VAL A 59 -5.82 -2.68 8.30
N ALA A 60 -7.13 -2.87 8.51
CA ALA A 60 -7.77 -2.61 9.80
C ALA A 60 -7.15 -3.47 10.92
N ASN A 61 -6.86 -4.75 10.63
CA ASN A 61 -6.21 -5.63 11.59
C ASN A 61 -4.76 -5.22 11.87
N GLY A 62 -3.99 -4.86 10.84
CA GLY A 62 -2.62 -4.37 10.99
C GLY A 62 -2.55 -3.07 11.80
N ILE A 63 -3.53 -2.18 11.64
CA ILE A 63 -3.63 -0.96 12.45
C ILE A 63 -3.99 -1.30 13.90
N LYS A 64 -4.97 -2.18 14.12
CA LYS A 64 -5.40 -2.59 15.47
C LYS A 64 -4.28 -3.25 16.27
N THR A 65 -3.41 -4.01 15.61
CA THR A 65 -2.28 -4.73 16.23
C THR A 65 -1.01 -3.88 16.36
N GLY A 66 -0.97 -2.69 15.75
CA GLY A 66 0.21 -1.82 15.74
C GLY A 66 1.29 -2.21 14.71
N GLU A 67 1.00 -3.20 13.87
CA GLU A 67 1.87 -3.60 12.76
C GLU A 67 1.90 -2.54 11.65
N MET A 68 0.79 -1.83 11.43
CA MET A 68 0.64 -0.80 10.39
C MET A 68 0.12 0.52 10.95
N ALA A 69 0.48 1.62 10.28
CA ALA A 69 -0.16 2.90 10.49
C ALA A 69 -0.22 3.69 9.18
N PHE A 70 -1.27 4.48 8.99
CA PHE A 70 -1.30 5.42 7.87
C PHE A 70 -0.25 6.51 8.08
N ALA A 71 0.53 6.77 7.04
CA ALA A 71 1.33 7.98 6.98
C ALA A 71 0.35 9.16 7.08
N LYS A 72 0.43 9.93 8.18
CA LYS A 72 -0.30 11.19 8.29
C LYS A 72 0.10 12.04 7.09
N ASN A 73 -0.84 12.77 6.47
CA ASN A 73 -0.52 13.67 5.37
C ASN A 73 0.63 14.60 5.80
N ILE A 74 1.85 14.30 5.34
CA ILE A 74 2.96 15.22 5.41
C ILE A 74 2.71 16.17 4.25
N ALA A 75 1.79 17.10 4.47
CA ALA A 75 1.66 18.28 3.65
C ALA A 75 2.89 19.14 3.98
N HIS A 76 3.85 19.17 3.04
CA HIS A 76 4.81 20.26 2.95
C HIS A 76 4.22 21.36 2.08
#